data_AF-A0A258EZL8-F1
#
_entry.id   AF-A0A258EZL8-F1
#
_cell.length_a   1.000
_cell.length_b   1.000
_cell.length_c   1.000
_cell.angle_alpha   90.00
_cell.angle_beta   90.00
_cell.angle_gamma   90.00
#
_symmetry.space_group_name_H-M   'P 1'
#
loop_
_entity.id
_entity.type
_entity.pdbx_description
1 polymer ?
#
loop_
_entity_poly.entity_id
_entity_poly.type
_entity_poly.pdbx_seq_one_letter_code
_entity_poly.pdbx_strand_id
1 'polypeptide(L)'
;MKRLKGCKRAVFLVLGLSFLAVTPAAAQTVGEATEACETTAGPEGLLFAGTYAMVHAPVDFETARTAYPGVELVIPVRDGPGMLAFGIEGETSDADDNQVEFLDANGKVVHQCTVETVAFDPAIHKLAQLQDGDCNLKQAAGLPQLLAGHAQVWEVPRDLSEVSVNDTYIANLATMSARTIYLLGKTPGVVVFVWLEGEPDVTYSANLCPFEVLSVAEALGAAGIANPDICRDANGAMLGLSVGQTAQINLGDYAGDQVDDWEGMIAKETVADVVDYVGIPAGIVIEALAPGSTSVFFFSVTEEGESQSHICELVVE
;
A
#
# COMPACT_ATOMS: atom_id res chain seq x y z
N MET A 1 62.68 12.70 19.31
CA MET A 1 63.17 12.08 18.05
C MET A 1 61.96 11.75 17.18
N LYS A 2 62.02 12.04 15.86
CA LYS A 2 60.97 11.93 14.80
C LYS A 2 59.79 12.93 14.95
N ARG A 3 59.60 14.06 14.21
CA ARG A 3 59.73 14.42 12.77
C ARG A 3 58.92 13.44 11.88
N LEU A 4 57.99 13.80 10.99
CA LEU A 4 57.61 15.03 10.24
C LEU A 4 56.29 14.75 9.46
N LYS A 5 55.56 15.83 9.08
CA LYS A 5 54.88 16.10 7.77
C LYS A 5 53.82 15.10 7.24
N GLY A 6 52.75 15.53 6.57
CA GLY A 6 52.60 16.76 5.81
C GLY A 6 51.20 17.04 5.28
N CYS A 7 51.08 18.30 4.90
CA CYS A 7 50.01 18.97 4.17
C CYS A 7 49.99 18.53 2.69
N LYS A 8 48.81 18.40 2.08
CA LYS A 8 48.59 18.69 0.65
C LYS A 8 47.21 19.32 0.43
N ARG A 9 47.23 20.62 0.14
CA ARG A 9 46.22 21.33 -0.65
C ARG A 9 46.31 20.80 -2.09
N ALA A 10 45.16 20.54 -2.72
CA ALA A 10 45.05 20.47 -4.17
C ALA A 10 44.16 21.63 -4.62
N VAL A 11 44.81 22.61 -5.24
CA VAL A 11 44.24 23.64 -6.08
C VAL A 11 43.94 22.98 -7.42
N PHE A 12 42.72 23.10 -7.93
CA PHE A 12 42.45 22.87 -9.34
C PHE A 12 41.93 24.18 -9.95
N LEU A 13 42.80 24.72 -10.80
CA LEU A 13 42.60 25.81 -11.75
C LEU A 13 42.28 25.13 -13.08
N VAL A 14 41.11 25.37 -13.68
CA VAL A 14 40.89 25.05 -15.10
C VAL A 14 40.23 26.24 -15.79
N LEU A 15 40.83 26.53 -16.94
CA LEU A 15 40.66 27.61 -17.88
C LEU A 15 39.21 27.90 -18.30
N GLY A 16 38.97 29.19 -18.56
CA GLY A 16 37.79 29.66 -19.27
C GLY A 16 37.71 29.12 -20.70
N LEU A 17 36.48 28.79 -21.08
CA LEU A 17 36.03 28.73 -22.45
C LEU A 17 34.97 29.82 -22.66
N SER A 18 35.21 30.65 -23.67
CA SER A 18 34.26 31.58 -24.24
C SER A 18 33.10 30.79 -24.87
N PHE A 19 31.88 30.96 -24.35
CA PHE A 19 30.68 30.54 -25.06
C PHE A 19 30.23 31.68 -25.99
N LEU A 20 30.30 31.41 -27.30
CA LEU A 20 29.54 32.15 -28.30
C LEU A 20 28.05 31.99 -27.97
N ALA A 21 27.35 33.11 -27.82
CA ALA A 21 25.91 33.15 -27.71
C ALA A 21 25.30 32.62 -29.02
N VAL A 22 24.87 31.36 -29.00
CA VAL A 22 23.99 30.80 -30.02
C VAL A 22 22.59 31.33 -29.71
N THR A 23 22.10 32.22 -30.56
CA THR A 23 20.67 32.57 -30.61
C THR A 23 19.86 31.29 -30.80
N PRO A 24 18.92 30.93 -29.91
CA PRO A 24 17.99 29.87 -30.22
C PRO A 24 17.12 30.34 -31.39
N ALA A 25 17.25 29.67 -32.53
CA ALA A 25 16.24 29.73 -33.56
C ALA A 25 14.96 29.18 -32.93
N ALA A 26 13.97 30.05 -32.76
CA ALA A 26 12.61 29.66 -32.40
C ALA A 26 12.05 28.80 -33.52
N ALA A 27 12.26 27.49 -33.44
CA ALA A 27 11.48 26.52 -34.17
C ALA A 27 10.10 26.48 -33.51
N GLN A 28 9.19 27.33 -33.99
CA GLN A 28 7.76 27.07 -33.84
C GLN A 28 7.42 25.91 -34.77
N THR A 29 7.63 24.68 -34.29
CA THR A 29 6.93 23.52 -34.84
C THR A 29 5.48 23.64 -34.40
N VAL A 30 4.60 23.91 -35.37
CA VAL A 30 3.15 23.71 -35.23
C VAL A 30 2.97 22.28 -34.72
N GLY A 31 2.49 22.15 -33.47
CA GLY A 31 2.41 20.88 -32.77
C GLY A 31 1.54 19.90 -33.53
N GLU A 32 2.15 18.84 -34.05
CA GLU A 32 1.40 17.61 -34.31
C GLU A 32 0.78 17.20 -32.97
N ALA A 33 -0.54 17.00 -32.98
CA ALA A 33 -1.24 16.44 -31.84
C ALA A 33 -0.55 15.12 -31.51
N THR A 34 0.11 15.08 -30.36
CA THR A 34 0.80 13.88 -29.90
C THR A 34 -0.27 12.86 -29.56
N GLU A 35 -0.09 11.60 -29.95
CA GLU A 35 -1.06 10.54 -29.63
C GLU A 35 -1.09 10.29 -28.11
N ALA A 36 -2.23 9.84 -27.60
CA ALA A 36 -2.35 9.44 -26.20
C ALA A 36 -1.50 8.20 -25.93
N CYS A 37 -0.86 8.13 -24.76
CA CYS A 37 -0.15 6.92 -24.35
C CYS A 37 -1.15 5.80 -24.04
N GLU A 38 -0.75 4.56 -24.25
CA GLU A 38 -1.48 3.44 -23.66
C GLU A 38 -1.11 3.34 -22.17
N THR A 39 -2.13 3.21 -21.32
CA THR A 39 -1.97 3.12 -19.86
C THR A 39 -2.80 1.96 -19.31
N THR A 40 -2.60 1.61 -18.04
CA THR A 40 -3.42 0.60 -17.34
C THR A 40 -4.90 0.97 -17.31
N ALA A 41 -5.22 2.27 -17.34
CA ALA A 41 -6.59 2.75 -17.36
C ALA A 41 -7.23 2.68 -18.76
N GLY A 42 -6.43 2.48 -19.82
CA GLY A 42 -6.88 2.32 -21.20
C GLY A 42 -6.02 3.07 -22.22
N PRO A 43 -6.40 3.01 -23.52
CA PRO A 43 -5.67 3.63 -24.62
C PRO A 43 -5.80 5.17 -24.69
N GLU A 44 -6.63 5.76 -23.84
CA GLU A 44 -6.89 7.21 -23.80
C GLU A 44 -5.81 7.98 -23.01
N GLY A 45 -4.77 7.31 -22.50
CA GLY A 45 -3.68 7.98 -21.77
C GLY A 45 -4.01 8.40 -20.35
N LEU A 46 -5.00 7.79 -19.70
CA LEU A 46 -5.45 8.22 -18.38
C LEU A 46 -4.48 7.77 -17.27
N LEU A 47 -4.05 8.73 -16.46
CA LEU A 47 -3.40 8.52 -15.17
C LEU A 47 -4.31 9.03 -14.05
N PHE A 48 -4.43 8.28 -12.97
CA PHE A 48 -5.20 8.75 -11.83
C PHE A 48 -4.28 9.44 -10.82
N ALA A 49 -4.67 10.64 -10.39
CA ALA A 49 -3.95 11.40 -9.39
C ALA A 49 -3.87 10.63 -8.07
N GLY A 50 -2.69 10.64 -7.46
CA GLY A 50 -2.38 9.91 -6.23
C GLY A 50 -2.19 8.41 -6.42
N THR A 51 -2.20 7.86 -7.64
CA THR A 51 -2.06 6.42 -7.88
C THR A 51 -0.93 6.09 -8.84
N TYR A 52 -0.52 4.81 -8.81
CA TYR A 52 0.40 4.25 -9.79
C TYR A 52 -0.35 3.75 -11.03
N ALA A 53 0.30 3.84 -12.18
CA ALA A 53 -0.11 3.21 -13.42
C ALA A 53 1.12 2.88 -14.27
N MET A 54 0.97 1.90 -15.15
CA MET A 54 1.94 1.65 -16.22
C MET A 54 1.62 2.53 -17.43
N VAL A 55 2.65 3.13 -18.02
CA VAL A 55 2.59 3.85 -19.29
C VAL A 55 3.41 3.05 -20.31
N HIS A 56 2.77 2.63 -21.40
CA HIS A 56 3.38 1.76 -22.39
C HIS A 56 3.85 2.54 -23.62
N ALA A 57 5.03 2.16 -24.11
CA ALA A 57 5.54 2.58 -25.40
C ALA A 57 5.36 1.45 -26.44
N PRO A 58 5.03 1.76 -27.70
CA PRO A 58 4.95 0.74 -28.76
C PRO A 58 6.33 0.28 -29.26
N VAL A 59 7.42 0.84 -28.71
CA VAL A 59 8.80 0.60 -29.13
C VAL A 59 9.72 0.46 -27.92
N ASP A 60 10.82 -0.26 -28.09
CA ASP A 60 11.86 -0.38 -27.07
C ASP A 60 12.49 0.99 -26.75
N PHE A 61 12.78 1.21 -25.47
CA PHE A 61 13.44 2.42 -24.98
C PHE A 61 14.38 2.09 -23.81
N GLU A 62 15.27 3.02 -23.48
CA GLU A 62 16.24 2.88 -22.37
C GLU A 62 15.80 3.67 -21.13
N THR A 63 15.26 4.87 -21.33
CA THR A 63 14.75 5.75 -20.26
C THR A 63 13.55 6.55 -20.77
N ALA A 64 12.79 7.16 -19.87
CA ALA A 64 11.76 8.12 -20.21
C ALA A 64 11.87 9.35 -19.31
N ARG A 65 11.31 10.46 -19.76
CA ARG A 65 11.22 11.69 -18.99
C ARG A 65 9.91 12.40 -19.26
N THR A 66 9.50 13.18 -18.27
CA THR A 66 8.43 14.16 -18.39
C THR A 66 8.96 15.49 -17.87
N ALA A 67 8.55 16.59 -18.51
CA ALA A 67 8.86 17.94 -18.04
C ALA A 67 7.79 18.47 -17.06
N TYR A 68 6.71 17.71 -16.87
CA TYR A 68 5.54 18.15 -16.12
C TYR A 68 5.58 17.68 -14.67
N PRO A 69 5.21 18.56 -13.72
CA PRO A 69 5.16 18.20 -12.29
C PRO A 69 3.99 17.29 -11.93
N GLY A 70 3.01 17.08 -12.82
CA GLY A 70 1.83 16.23 -12.57
C GLY A 70 2.11 14.72 -12.68
N VAL A 71 3.26 14.33 -13.21
CA VAL A 71 3.64 12.93 -13.38
C VAL A 71 5.06 12.71 -12.87
N GLU A 72 5.23 11.74 -11.98
CA GLU A 72 6.54 11.25 -11.56
C GLU A 72 6.81 9.88 -12.18
N LEU A 73 7.98 9.71 -12.79
CA LEU A 73 8.40 8.43 -13.36
C LEU A 73 9.16 7.66 -12.29
N VAL A 74 8.59 6.54 -11.83
CA VAL A 74 9.07 5.80 -10.67
C VAL A 74 9.79 4.55 -11.15
N ILE A 75 11.12 4.64 -11.25
CA ILE A 75 12.04 3.55 -11.61
C ILE A 75 11.80 3.06 -13.07
N PRO A 76 12.83 2.73 -13.85
CA PRO A 76 12.62 1.98 -15.09
C PRO A 76 12.29 0.52 -14.73
N VAL A 77 11.11 0.28 -14.17
CA VAL A 77 10.52 -1.05 -14.10
C VAL A 77 10.06 -1.36 -15.53
N ARG A 78 10.87 -2.14 -16.24
CA ARG A 78 10.57 -2.47 -17.64
C ARG A 78 9.78 -3.78 -17.66
N ASP A 79 8.48 -3.70 -17.45
CA ASP A 79 7.62 -4.81 -17.86
C ASP A 79 7.41 -4.71 -19.37
N GLY A 80 8.29 -5.33 -20.15
CA GLY A 80 8.36 -5.10 -21.60
C GLY A 80 8.62 -3.61 -21.93
N PRO A 81 7.93 -3.01 -22.90
CA PRO A 81 8.08 -1.60 -23.24
C PRO A 81 7.19 -0.68 -22.36
N GLY A 82 6.96 -1.05 -21.10
CA GLY A 82 6.24 -0.22 -20.12
C GLY A 82 7.18 0.51 -19.16
N MET A 83 6.71 1.63 -18.60
CA MET A 83 7.32 2.30 -17.45
C MET A 83 6.28 2.57 -16.37
N LEU A 84 6.67 2.36 -15.11
CA LEU A 84 5.86 2.75 -13.96
C LEU A 84 5.85 4.28 -13.79
N ALA A 85 4.65 4.84 -13.73
CA ALA A 85 4.42 6.25 -13.46
C ALA A 85 3.51 6.41 -12.23
N PHE A 86 3.68 7.53 -11.55
CA PHE A 86 2.85 7.98 -10.45
C PHE A 86 2.20 9.30 -10.83
N GLY A 87 0.87 9.33 -10.83
CA GLY A 87 0.12 10.59 -11.01
C GLY A 87 0.25 11.41 -9.74
N ILE A 88 0.95 12.54 -9.78
CA ILE A 88 1.12 13.38 -8.59
C ILE A 88 -0.18 14.15 -8.35
N GLU A 89 -0.58 14.26 -7.08
CA GLU A 89 -1.65 15.17 -6.69
C GLU A 89 -1.28 16.62 -7.02
N GLY A 90 -1.96 17.20 -8.01
CA GLY A 90 -1.93 18.62 -8.31
C GLY A 90 -3.29 19.26 -7.98
N GLU A 91 -3.30 20.56 -7.65
CA GLU A 91 -4.51 21.39 -7.59
C GLU A 91 -5.13 21.62 -8.99
N THR A 92 -5.09 20.63 -9.86
CA THR A 92 -5.51 20.78 -11.26
C THR A 92 -7.01 20.56 -11.30
N SER A 93 -7.75 21.65 -11.18
CA SER A 93 -9.20 21.68 -11.38
C SER A 93 -9.62 21.29 -12.81
N ASP A 94 -8.65 21.23 -13.73
CA ASP A 94 -8.81 20.84 -15.12
C ASP A 94 -7.84 19.71 -15.45
N ALA A 95 -8.25 18.82 -16.35
CA ALA A 95 -7.39 17.77 -16.88
C ALA A 95 -6.18 18.39 -17.59
N ASP A 96 -4.98 18.04 -17.15
CA ASP A 96 -3.73 18.51 -17.74
C ASP A 96 -3.14 17.41 -18.63
N ASP A 97 -2.90 17.75 -19.90
CA ASP A 97 -2.14 16.92 -20.83
C ASP A 97 -0.65 16.98 -20.46
N ASN A 98 -0.11 15.85 -20.03
CA ASN A 98 1.29 15.71 -19.64
C ASN A 98 2.02 14.93 -20.73
N GLN A 99 3.12 15.49 -21.23
CA GLN A 99 3.91 14.85 -22.26
C GLN A 99 4.96 13.90 -21.67
N VAL A 100 4.99 12.67 -22.17
CA VAL A 100 6.00 11.66 -21.84
C VAL A 100 6.87 11.40 -23.06
N GLU A 101 8.18 11.51 -22.89
CA GLU A 101 9.19 11.22 -23.91
C GLU A 101 9.95 9.95 -23.55
N PHE A 102 9.98 8.97 -24.44
CA PHE A 102 10.77 7.75 -24.34
C PHE A 102 12.04 7.89 -25.17
N LEU A 103 13.20 7.56 -24.60
CA LEU A 103 14.51 7.79 -25.18
C LEU A 103 15.31 6.50 -25.33
N ASP A 104 16.06 6.36 -26.43
CA ASP A 104 17.03 5.27 -26.61
C ASP A 104 18.28 5.45 -25.74
N ALA A 105 19.21 4.49 -25.83
CA ALA A 105 20.47 4.50 -25.08
C ALA A 105 21.40 5.70 -25.39
N ASN A 106 21.15 6.43 -26.48
CA ASN A 106 21.88 7.65 -26.84
C ASN A 106 21.13 8.93 -26.41
N GLY A 107 19.99 8.80 -25.74
CA GLY A 107 19.13 9.92 -25.36
C GLY A 107 18.34 10.52 -26.52
N LYS A 108 18.15 9.78 -27.61
CA LYS A 108 17.27 10.22 -28.71
C LYS A 108 15.83 9.81 -28.42
N VAL A 109 14.88 10.73 -28.57
CA VAL A 109 13.45 10.42 -28.47
C VAL A 109 13.07 9.40 -29.56
N VAL A 110 12.57 8.25 -29.13
CA VAL A 110 12.08 7.15 -29.99
C VAL A 110 10.57 7.09 -30.03
N HIS A 111 9.90 7.55 -28.98
CA HIS A 111 8.46 7.67 -28.91
C HIS A 111 8.08 8.81 -27.96
N GLN A 112 6.93 9.41 -28.22
CA GLN A 112 6.41 10.55 -27.48
C GLN A 112 4.90 10.48 -27.52
N CYS A 113 4.27 10.62 -26.36
CA CYS A 113 2.82 10.55 -26.22
C CYS A 113 2.36 11.43 -25.06
N THR A 114 1.05 11.62 -24.93
CA THR A 114 0.43 12.41 -23.86
C THR A 114 -0.34 11.52 -22.90
N VAL A 115 -0.27 11.84 -21.61
CA VAL A 115 -1.12 11.28 -20.56
C VAL A 115 -1.93 12.38 -19.91
N GLU A 116 -3.20 12.10 -19.65
CA GLU A 116 -4.12 12.99 -18.96
C GLU A 116 -4.23 12.55 -17.51
N THR A 117 -3.97 13.47 -16.56
CA THR A 117 -4.07 13.15 -15.13
C THR A 117 -5.42 13.61 -14.58
N VAL A 118 -6.20 12.70 -14.00
CA VAL A 118 -7.54 12.97 -13.45
C VAL A 118 -7.70 12.39 -12.04
N ALA A 119 -8.61 12.93 -11.24
CA ALA A 119 -8.90 12.36 -9.92
C ALA A 119 -9.60 10.99 -10.04
N PHE A 120 -9.19 10.03 -9.22
CA PHE A 120 -9.89 8.75 -9.13
C PHE A 120 -11.22 8.91 -8.40
N ASP A 121 -12.32 8.89 -9.14
CA ASP A 121 -13.68 8.78 -8.58
C ASP A 121 -14.18 7.32 -8.62
N PRO A 122 -14.37 6.62 -7.49
CA PRO A 122 -14.87 5.25 -7.46
C PRO A 122 -16.34 5.11 -7.92
N ALA A 123 -17.10 6.20 -8.03
CA ALA A 123 -18.45 6.19 -8.58
C ALA A 123 -18.47 6.14 -10.11
N ILE A 124 -17.39 6.57 -10.77
CA ILE A 124 -17.26 6.65 -12.23
C ILE A 124 -16.27 5.60 -12.74
N HIS A 125 -15.15 5.44 -12.04
CA HIS A 125 -14.05 4.57 -12.42
C HIS A 125 -14.12 3.25 -11.66
N LYS A 126 -13.62 2.19 -12.29
CA LYS A 126 -13.56 0.86 -11.70
C LYS A 126 -12.16 0.61 -11.14
N LEU A 127 -12.06 -0.03 -9.98
CA LEU A 127 -10.79 -0.47 -9.40
C LEU A 127 -9.93 -1.26 -10.40
N ALA A 128 -10.54 -2.11 -11.22
CA ALA A 128 -9.85 -2.89 -12.24
C ALA A 128 -9.06 -2.06 -13.27
N GLN A 129 -9.34 -0.75 -13.41
CA GLN A 129 -8.55 0.16 -14.27
C GLN A 129 -7.20 0.56 -13.66
N LEU A 130 -7.00 0.31 -12.37
CA LEU A 130 -5.73 0.50 -11.67
C LEU A 130 -4.88 -0.77 -11.64
N GLN A 131 -5.42 -1.89 -12.13
CA GLN A 131 -4.76 -3.18 -12.05
C GLN A 131 -3.84 -3.42 -13.24
N ASP A 132 -2.64 -3.91 -12.98
CA ASP A 132 -1.72 -4.41 -14.00
C ASP A 132 -0.84 -5.54 -13.44
N GLY A 133 -0.40 -6.44 -14.32
CA GLY A 133 0.41 -7.60 -13.94
C GLY A 133 -0.35 -8.70 -13.18
N ASP A 134 0.38 -9.49 -12.40
CA ASP A 134 -0.11 -10.63 -11.64
C ASP A 134 -0.62 -10.22 -10.25
N CYS A 135 -1.94 -10.03 -10.17
CA CYS A 135 -2.65 -9.77 -8.91
C CYS A 135 -3.38 -10.99 -8.36
N ASN A 136 -2.94 -12.22 -8.68
CA ASN A 136 -3.44 -13.45 -8.08
C ASN A 136 -2.86 -13.65 -6.67
N LEU A 137 -3.07 -12.66 -5.81
CA LEU A 137 -2.62 -12.67 -4.42
C LEU A 137 -3.49 -13.63 -3.61
N LYS A 138 -2.86 -14.44 -2.77
CA LYS A 138 -3.56 -15.34 -1.86
C LYS A 138 -3.57 -14.72 -0.47
N GLN A 139 -4.75 -14.48 0.08
CA GLN A 139 -4.85 -14.08 1.48
C GLN A 139 -4.43 -15.25 2.37
N ALA A 140 -3.37 -15.05 3.15
CA ALA A 140 -2.84 -16.04 4.07
C ALA A 140 -3.46 -15.91 5.46
N ALA A 141 -3.80 -14.68 5.89
CA ALA A 141 -4.46 -14.39 7.16
C ALA A 141 -5.18 -13.02 7.14
N GLY A 142 -6.05 -12.79 8.12
CA GLY A 142 -6.84 -11.56 8.30
C GLY A 142 -8.29 -11.69 7.83
N LEU A 143 -9.03 -10.57 7.87
CA LEU A 143 -10.45 -10.51 7.45
C LEU A 143 -10.60 -10.64 5.93
N PRO A 144 -11.75 -11.12 5.38
CA PRO A 144 -11.95 -11.22 3.93
C PRO A 144 -11.86 -9.89 3.16
N GLN A 145 -12.13 -8.77 3.86
CA GLN A 145 -12.02 -7.41 3.32
C GLN A 145 -10.98 -6.63 4.12
N LEU A 146 -10.23 -5.76 3.44
CA LEU A 146 -9.28 -4.89 4.11
C LEU A 146 -10.03 -3.73 4.76
N LEU A 147 -9.97 -3.64 6.09
CA LEU A 147 -10.68 -2.60 6.86
C LEU A 147 -9.71 -1.57 7.42
N ALA A 148 -10.19 -0.34 7.58
CA ALA A 148 -9.45 0.69 8.29
C ALA A 148 -9.23 0.28 9.77
N GLY A 149 -7.98 0.28 10.21
CA GLY A 149 -7.54 -0.19 11.52
C GLY A 149 -7.12 -1.67 11.56
N HIS A 150 -7.17 -2.39 10.43
CA HIS A 150 -6.94 -3.83 10.37
C HIS A 150 -5.88 -4.24 9.37
N ALA A 151 -5.25 -5.38 9.65
CA ALA A 151 -4.26 -5.94 8.77
C ALA A 151 -4.73 -7.20 8.05
N GLN A 152 -4.09 -7.44 6.92
CA GLN A 152 -4.14 -8.70 6.21
C GLN A 152 -2.73 -9.15 5.87
N VAL A 153 -2.55 -10.46 5.81
CA VAL A 153 -1.32 -11.06 5.32
C VAL A 153 -1.61 -11.64 3.95
N TRP A 154 -0.83 -11.22 2.96
CA TRP A 154 -0.98 -11.67 1.58
C TRP A 154 0.28 -12.40 1.12
N GLU A 155 0.08 -13.49 0.40
CA GLU A 155 1.10 -14.23 -0.30
C GLU A 155 1.08 -13.86 -1.78
N VAL A 156 2.23 -13.37 -2.29
CA VAL A 156 2.44 -13.10 -3.72
C VAL A 156 2.84 -14.39 -4.46
N PRO A 157 2.54 -14.48 -5.76
CA PRO A 157 2.82 -15.69 -6.55
C PRO A 157 4.31 -15.95 -6.76
N ARG A 158 5.17 -14.93 -6.62
CA ARG A 158 6.63 -15.00 -6.86
C ARG A 158 7.40 -14.25 -5.78
N ASP A 159 8.73 -14.42 -5.78
CA ASP A 159 9.60 -13.73 -4.83
C ASP A 159 9.56 -12.20 -5.05
N LEU A 160 9.58 -11.45 -3.96
CA LEU A 160 9.54 -9.99 -3.89
C LEU A 160 10.96 -9.44 -3.99
N SER A 161 11.19 -8.50 -4.89
CA SER A 161 12.39 -7.64 -4.84
C SER A 161 12.10 -6.33 -4.12
N GLU A 162 10.97 -5.70 -4.44
CA GLU A 162 10.56 -4.42 -3.88
C GLU A 162 9.04 -4.37 -3.77
N VAL A 163 8.55 -3.62 -2.78
CA VAL A 163 7.14 -3.42 -2.55
C VAL A 163 6.85 -2.00 -2.08
N SER A 164 5.69 -1.45 -2.46
CA SER A 164 5.25 -0.12 -2.06
C SER A 164 3.71 -0.02 -2.08
N VAL A 165 3.20 1.07 -1.52
CA VAL A 165 1.81 1.51 -1.68
C VAL A 165 1.81 2.97 -2.14
N ASN A 166 0.85 3.33 -2.98
CA ASN A 166 0.71 4.70 -3.49
C ASN A 166 0.41 5.74 -2.39
N ASP A 167 -0.38 5.36 -1.39
CA ASP A 167 -0.78 6.27 -0.31
C ASP A 167 -0.63 5.62 1.07
N THR A 168 0.40 6.06 1.79
CA THR A 168 0.69 5.60 3.16
C THR A 168 -0.28 6.13 4.22
N TYR A 169 -1.12 7.10 3.86
CA TYR A 169 -2.22 7.57 4.71
C TYR A 169 -3.37 6.56 4.71
N ILE A 170 -3.69 5.97 3.55
CA ILE A 170 -4.76 4.97 3.37
C ILE A 170 -4.35 3.60 3.90
N ALA A 171 -3.16 3.12 3.57
CA ALA A 171 -2.67 1.84 4.08
C ALA A 171 -1.16 1.86 4.33
N ASN A 172 -0.66 0.93 5.15
CA ASN A 172 0.77 0.74 5.35
C ASN A 172 1.15 -0.71 5.03
N LEU A 173 2.40 -0.90 4.62
CA LEU A 173 2.89 -2.18 4.12
C LEU A 173 4.21 -2.55 4.80
N ALA A 174 4.40 -3.84 5.09
CA ALA A 174 5.69 -4.39 5.43
C ALA A 174 5.93 -5.75 4.76
N THR A 175 7.16 -6.01 4.32
CA THR A 175 7.55 -7.35 3.86
C THR A 175 7.83 -8.25 5.07
N MET A 176 7.22 -9.43 5.09
CA MET A 176 7.43 -10.42 6.14
C MET A 176 8.40 -11.53 5.70
N SER A 177 8.34 -11.91 4.42
CA SER A 177 9.19 -12.93 3.82
C SER A 177 9.44 -12.61 2.35
N ALA A 178 10.18 -13.47 1.64
CA ALA A 178 10.36 -13.35 0.20
C ALA A 178 9.03 -13.36 -0.58
N ARG A 179 7.95 -13.93 -0.03
CA ARG A 179 6.66 -14.05 -0.74
C ARG A 179 5.46 -13.55 0.06
N THR A 180 5.69 -12.95 1.22
CA THR A 180 4.62 -12.61 2.14
C THR A 180 4.74 -11.15 2.55
N ILE A 181 3.63 -10.44 2.47
CA ILE A 181 3.48 -9.06 2.92
C ILE A 181 2.42 -8.95 4.01
N TYR A 182 2.56 -7.91 4.80
CA TYR A 182 1.59 -7.41 5.76
C TYR A 182 1.04 -6.10 5.21
N LEU A 183 -0.28 -5.97 5.09
CA LEU A 183 -0.97 -4.78 4.61
C LEU A 183 -1.98 -4.31 5.69
N LEU A 184 -1.74 -3.14 6.26
CA LEU A 184 -2.58 -2.51 7.29
C LEU A 184 -3.42 -1.38 6.68
N GLY A 185 -4.74 -1.53 6.65
CA GLY A 185 -5.65 -0.43 6.34
C GLY A 185 -5.61 0.61 7.47
N LYS A 186 -5.45 1.89 7.14
CA LYS A 186 -5.40 3.00 8.11
C LYS A 186 -6.64 3.88 8.02
N THR A 187 -6.99 4.30 6.82
CA THR A 187 -8.20 5.10 6.57
C THR A 187 -8.95 4.53 5.37
N PRO A 188 -10.29 4.68 5.32
CA PRO A 188 -11.05 4.24 4.17
C PRO A 188 -10.60 4.92 2.87
N GLY A 189 -10.53 4.16 1.78
CA GLY A 189 -10.06 4.65 0.50
C GLY A 189 -9.49 3.55 -0.39
N VAL A 190 -8.99 3.94 -1.56
CA VAL A 190 -8.35 3.02 -2.52
C VAL A 190 -6.85 3.14 -2.42
N VAL A 191 -6.17 2.01 -2.30
CA VAL A 191 -4.70 1.93 -2.31
C VAL A 191 -4.27 0.98 -3.43
N VAL A 192 -3.21 1.32 -4.15
CA VAL A 192 -2.55 0.45 -5.12
C VAL A 192 -1.29 -0.10 -4.47
N PHE A 193 -1.30 -1.40 -4.20
CA PHE A 193 -0.11 -2.15 -3.82
C PHE A 193 0.73 -2.39 -5.07
N VAL A 194 1.98 -1.92 -5.05
CA VAL A 194 2.95 -2.17 -6.10
C VAL A 194 3.95 -3.20 -5.61
N TRP A 195 4.19 -4.24 -6.38
CA TRP A 195 5.27 -5.17 -6.11
C TRP A 195 6.06 -5.53 -7.35
N LEU A 196 7.37 -5.66 -7.17
CA LEU A 196 8.32 -6.01 -8.20
C LEU A 196 8.76 -7.46 -7.99
N GLU A 197 8.82 -8.21 -9.08
CA GLU A 197 9.34 -9.57 -9.06
C GLU A 197 10.85 -9.58 -8.76
N GLY A 198 11.30 -10.51 -7.93
CA GLY A 198 12.70 -10.71 -7.58
C GLY A 198 13.30 -11.91 -8.29
N GLU A 199 13.63 -11.77 -9.58
CA GLU A 199 14.53 -12.72 -10.26
C GLU A 199 15.86 -12.06 -10.63
N PRO A 200 17.00 -12.76 -10.43
CA PRO A 200 18.33 -12.17 -10.53
C PRO A 200 18.78 -11.75 -11.94
N ASP A 201 18.03 -12.07 -12.99
CA ASP A 201 18.46 -11.89 -14.39
C ASP A 201 17.35 -11.36 -15.33
N VAL A 202 16.23 -10.86 -14.79
CA VAL A 202 15.06 -10.43 -15.58
C VAL A 202 14.75 -8.96 -15.32
N THR A 203 14.31 -8.27 -16.37
CA THR A 203 13.59 -7.01 -16.28
C THR A 203 12.46 -7.12 -15.25
N TYR A 204 12.46 -6.26 -14.23
CA TYR A 204 11.42 -6.25 -13.21
C TYR A 204 10.05 -6.06 -13.87
N SER A 205 9.15 -7.04 -13.70
CA SER A 205 7.73 -6.85 -13.97
C SER A 205 7.11 -6.14 -12.77
N ALA A 206 6.47 -5.00 -13.03
CA ALA A 206 5.66 -4.31 -12.03
C ALA A 206 4.29 -4.96 -11.98
N ASN A 207 3.77 -5.13 -10.77
CA ASN A 207 2.42 -5.61 -10.55
C ASN A 207 1.70 -4.58 -9.69
N LEU A 208 0.61 -4.03 -10.21
CA LEU A 208 -0.19 -3.00 -9.58
C LEU A 208 -1.51 -3.63 -9.15
N CYS A 209 -1.69 -3.84 -7.86
CA CYS A 209 -2.85 -4.54 -7.32
C CYS A 209 -3.66 -3.58 -6.44
N PRO A 210 -4.81 -3.09 -6.93
CA PRO A 210 -5.65 -2.20 -6.16
C PRO A 210 -6.38 -2.95 -5.04
N PHE A 211 -6.41 -2.33 -3.87
CA PHE A 211 -7.18 -2.73 -2.70
C PHE A 211 -8.13 -1.61 -2.30
N GLU A 212 -9.33 -1.99 -1.88
CA GLU A 212 -10.26 -1.09 -1.22
C GLU A 212 -10.14 -1.28 0.29
N VAL A 213 -9.79 -0.21 0.99
CA VAL A 213 -9.86 -0.12 2.45
C VAL A 213 -11.25 0.39 2.80
N LEU A 214 -12.07 -0.46 3.40
CA LEU A 214 -13.42 -0.07 3.80
C LEU A 214 -13.42 0.51 5.20
N SER A 215 -14.35 1.43 5.49
CA SER A 215 -14.66 1.71 6.88
C SER A 215 -15.35 0.50 7.52
N VAL A 216 -15.15 0.34 8.83
CA VAL A 216 -15.85 -0.68 9.62
C VAL A 216 -17.37 -0.57 9.45
N ALA A 217 -17.90 0.65 9.36
CA ALA A 217 -19.33 0.89 9.20
C ALA A 217 -19.85 0.50 7.80
N GLU A 218 -19.04 0.62 6.75
CA GLU A 218 -19.42 0.18 5.39
C GLU A 218 -19.38 -1.34 5.27
N ALA A 219 -18.36 -1.99 5.83
CA ALA A 219 -18.21 -3.43 5.78
C ALA A 219 -19.21 -4.17 6.69
N LEU A 220 -19.47 -3.63 7.89
CA LEU A 220 -20.21 -4.32 8.95
C LEU A 220 -21.56 -3.65 9.31
N GLY A 221 -21.88 -2.50 8.71
CA GLY A 221 -23.10 -1.72 8.97
C GLY A 221 -22.99 -0.74 10.16
N ALA A 222 -23.83 0.30 10.15
CA ALA A 222 -23.82 1.38 11.14
C ALA A 222 -24.15 0.97 12.59
N ALA A 223 -24.69 -0.24 12.79
CA ALA A 223 -25.01 -0.74 14.12
C ALA A 223 -23.81 -1.37 14.83
N GLY A 224 -22.78 -1.83 14.09
CA GLY A 224 -21.89 -2.86 14.61
C GLY A 224 -22.68 -4.11 15.07
N ILE A 225 -21.99 -5.12 15.59
CA ILE A 225 -22.62 -6.35 16.08
C ILE A 225 -22.57 -6.37 17.62
N ALA A 226 -23.70 -6.76 18.25
CA ALA A 226 -23.92 -6.73 19.69
C ALA A 226 -23.99 -8.15 20.28
N ASN A 227 -22.85 -8.66 20.77
CA ASN A 227 -22.86 -9.65 21.86
C ASN A 227 -22.47 -8.93 23.15
N PRO A 228 -23.44 -8.52 24.00
CA PRO A 228 -23.20 -7.68 25.16
C PRO A 228 -22.44 -8.37 26.31
N ASP A 229 -22.22 -9.69 26.22
CA ASP A 229 -21.78 -10.54 27.33
C ASP A 229 -20.32 -11.02 27.23
N ILE A 230 -19.66 -10.92 26.08
CA ILE A 230 -18.25 -11.38 25.90
C ILE A 230 -17.25 -10.62 26.79
N CYS A 231 -17.59 -9.38 27.16
CA CYS A 231 -16.74 -8.51 27.96
C CYS A 231 -17.22 -8.40 29.42
N ARG A 232 -18.08 -9.32 29.86
CA ARG A 232 -18.66 -9.30 31.20
C ARG A 232 -18.31 -10.55 31.99
N ASP A 233 -18.09 -10.39 33.28
CA ASP A 233 -17.98 -11.52 34.21
C ASP A 233 -19.33 -12.24 34.36
N ALA A 234 -19.35 -13.35 35.11
CA ALA A 234 -20.56 -14.11 35.37
C ALA A 234 -21.68 -13.30 36.08
N ASN A 235 -21.38 -12.10 36.59
CA ASN A 235 -22.32 -11.19 37.24
C ASN A 235 -22.75 -10.02 36.33
N GLY A 236 -22.28 -9.98 35.08
CA GLY A 236 -22.56 -8.91 34.15
C GLY A 236 -21.70 -7.65 34.36
N ALA A 237 -20.66 -7.67 35.19
CA ALA A 237 -19.73 -6.54 35.36
C ALA A 237 -18.65 -6.56 34.27
N MET A 238 -18.06 -5.41 33.91
CA MET A 238 -16.93 -5.40 32.97
C MET A 238 -15.79 -6.28 33.47
N LEU A 239 -15.12 -6.97 32.55
CA LEU A 239 -13.98 -7.82 32.87
C LEU A 239 -12.87 -7.00 33.57
N GLY A 240 -12.65 -7.27 34.86
CA GLY A 240 -11.58 -6.69 35.66
C GLY A 240 -10.51 -7.74 35.95
N LEU A 241 -9.25 -7.40 35.71
CA LEU A 241 -8.11 -8.29 35.98
C LEU A 241 -7.16 -7.64 36.96
N SER A 242 -6.55 -8.42 37.85
CA SER A 242 -5.37 -7.96 38.58
C SER A 242 -4.12 -8.09 37.73
N VAL A 243 -3.11 -7.26 37.97
CA VAL A 243 -1.79 -7.44 37.33
C VAL A 243 -1.27 -8.86 37.54
N GLY A 244 -0.87 -9.52 36.45
CA GLY A 244 -0.42 -10.92 36.40
C GLY A 244 -1.55 -11.96 36.32
N GLN A 245 -2.82 -11.52 36.24
CA GLN A 245 -3.96 -12.40 36.00
C GLN A 245 -4.18 -12.60 34.50
N THR A 246 -4.58 -13.82 34.14
CA THR A 246 -5.05 -14.16 32.80
C THR A 246 -6.56 -14.38 32.80
N ALA A 247 -7.25 -13.87 31.78
CA ALA A 247 -8.62 -14.28 31.46
C ALA A 247 -8.65 -15.09 30.17
N GLN A 248 -9.42 -16.18 30.19
CA GLN A 248 -9.75 -16.93 28.98
C GLN A 248 -11.14 -16.52 28.51
N ILE A 249 -11.24 -16.11 27.24
CA ILE A 249 -12.50 -15.78 26.57
C ILE A 249 -12.77 -16.86 25.54
N ASN A 250 -13.91 -17.53 25.69
CA ASN A 250 -14.40 -18.47 24.69
C ASN A 250 -15.24 -17.68 23.68
N LEU A 251 -14.87 -17.76 22.40
CA LEU A 251 -15.67 -17.19 21.33
C LEU A 251 -16.66 -18.25 20.85
N GLY A 252 -17.95 -17.89 20.88
CA GLY A 252 -19.04 -18.72 20.38
C GLY A 252 -19.99 -17.88 19.55
N ASP A 253 -20.62 -18.51 18.56
CA ASP A 253 -21.62 -17.86 17.72
C ASP A 253 -22.98 -17.68 18.44
N TYR A 254 -24.01 -17.23 17.71
CA TYR A 254 -25.35 -17.02 18.26
C TYR A 254 -26.05 -18.31 18.73
N ALA A 255 -25.62 -19.48 18.24
CA ALA A 255 -26.10 -20.78 18.68
C ALA A 255 -25.29 -21.33 19.88
N GLY A 256 -24.17 -20.69 20.21
CA GLY A 256 -23.22 -21.13 21.22
C GLY A 256 -22.22 -22.16 20.68
N ASP A 257 -22.17 -22.34 19.35
CA ASP A 257 -21.17 -23.18 18.69
C ASP A 257 -19.83 -22.44 18.64
N GLN A 258 -18.75 -23.21 18.76
CA GLN A 258 -17.41 -22.66 18.93
C GLN A 258 -16.93 -22.05 17.62
N VAL A 259 -16.24 -20.91 17.69
CA VAL A 259 -15.65 -20.29 16.50
C VAL A 259 -14.23 -20.83 16.27
N ASP A 260 -13.94 -21.22 15.04
CA ASP A 260 -12.66 -21.86 14.67
C ASP A 260 -11.54 -20.86 14.33
N ASP A 261 -11.89 -19.68 13.80
CA ASP A 261 -10.94 -18.64 13.40
C ASP A 261 -11.22 -17.32 14.12
N TRP A 262 -10.19 -16.73 14.75
CA TRP A 262 -10.31 -15.43 15.42
C TRP A 262 -9.02 -14.60 15.35
N GLU A 263 -9.16 -13.29 15.53
CA GLU A 263 -8.05 -12.34 15.69
C GLU A 263 -8.33 -11.40 16.88
N GLY A 264 -7.32 -11.09 17.67
CA GLY A 264 -7.44 -10.21 18.85
C GLY A 264 -6.38 -9.12 18.87
N MET A 265 -6.75 -7.91 19.29
CA MET A 265 -5.84 -6.75 19.42
C MET A 265 -6.07 -6.02 20.73
N ILE A 266 -5.01 -5.48 21.34
CA ILE A 266 -5.09 -4.60 22.51
C ILE A 266 -4.65 -3.18 22.16
N ALA A 267 -5.46 -2.17 22.50
CA ALA A 267 -5.16 -0.76 22.26
C ALA A 267 -3.91 -0.26 23.00
N LYS A 268 -3.61 -0.84 24.17
CA LYS A 268 -2.41 -0.57 24.97
C LYS A 268 -1.77 -1.87 25.44
N GLU A 269 -0.87 -2.40 24.61
CA GLU A 269 -0.07 -3.61 24.92
C GLU A 269 0.75 -3.48 26.21
N THR A 270 1.00 -2.26 26.70
CA THR A 270 1.67 -2.04 27.99
C THR A 270 0.78 -2.33 29.21
N VAL A 271 -0.54 -2.38 29.03
CA VAL A 271 -1.55 -2.61 30.09
C VAL A 271 -1.96 -4.08 30.10
N ALA A 272 -2.15 -4.68 28.93
CA ALA A 272 -2.48 -6.08 28.77
C ALA A 272 -1.98 -6.61 27.42
N ASP A 273 -1.88 -7.92 27.29
CA ASP A 273 -1.52 -8.60 26.04
C ASP A 273 -2.57 -9.63 25.64
N VAL A 274 -2.73 -9.89 24.33
CA VAL A 274 -3.52 -11.01 23.81
C VAL A 274 -2.55 -12.11 23.41
N VAL A 275 -2.71 -13.27 24.04
CA VAL A 275 -1.93 -14.46 23.75
C VAL A 275 -2.85 -15.50 23.11
N ASP A 276 -2.42 -16.02 21.96
CA ASP A 276 -3.10 -17.14 21.32
C ASP A 276 -3.09 -18.36 22.24
N TYR A 277 -4.27 -18.81 22.66
CA TYR A 277 -4.39 -20.09 23.35
C TYR A 277 -4.66 -21.20 22.34
N VAL A 278 -3.60 -21.93 22.02
CA VAL A 278 -3.68 -23.14 21.18
C VAL A 278 -4.07 -24.33 22.06
N GLY A 279 -5.35 -24.43 22.42
CA GLY A 279 -5.91 -25.56 23.19
C GLY A 279 -7.36 -25.83 22.82
N ILE A 280 -7.96 -26.90 23.40
CA ILE A 280 -9.39 -27.23 23.20
C ILE A 280 -10.12 -27.00 24.53
N PRO A 281 -11.13 -26.11 24.58
CA PRO A 281 -11.62 -25.28 23.48
C PRO A 281 -10.63 -24.15 23.12
N ALA A 282 -10.60 -23.78 21.84
CA ALA A 282 -9.83 -22.65 21.34
C ALA A 282 -10.47 -21.36 21.85
N GLY A 283 -9.66 -20.42 22.29
CA GLY A 283 -10.13 -19.18 22.88
C GLY A 283 -8.99 -18.18 23.00
N ILE A 284 -9.34 -16.99 23.48
CA ILE A 284 -8.41 -15.88 23.62
C ILE A 284 -7.94 -15.85 25.06
N VAL A 285 -6.63 -15.77 25.28
CA VAL A 285 -6.11 -15.46 26.60
C VAL A 285 -5.66 -14.01 26.63
N ILE A 286 -6.23 -13.24 27.56
CA ILE A 286 -5.77 -11.89 27.86
C ILE A 286 -4.90 -11.98 29.11
N GLU A 287 -3.66 -11.50 29.03
CA GLU A 287 -2.78 -11.35 30.17
C GLU A 287 -2.75 -9.89 30.63
N ALA A 288 -3.03 -9.64 31.91
CA ALA A 288 -2.93 -8.31 32.50
C ALA A 288 -1.48 -8.00 32.91
N LEU A 289 -0.87 -6.97 32.30
CA LEU A 289 0.56 -6.67 32.45
C LEU A 289 0.86 -5.51 33.41
N ALA A 290 0.03 -4.47 33.41
CA ALA A 290 0.22 -3.31 34.28
C ALA A 290 -1.11 -2.61 34.60
N PRO A 291 -1.20 -1.87 35.72
CA PRO A 291 -2.42 -1.16 36.09
C PRO A 291 -2.82 -0.14 35.03
N GLY A 292 -4.12 -0.08 34.71
CA GLY A 292 -4.64 0.86 33.72
C GLY A 292 -5.92 0.37 33.05
N SER A 293 -6.38 1.13 32.05
CA SER A 293 -7.46 0.70 31.17
C SER A 293 -7.01 0.62 29.72
N THR A 294 -7.48 -0.41 29.03
CA THR A 294 -7.26 -0.63 27.61
C THR A 294 -8.50 -1.22 26.96
N SER A 295 -8.66 -0.99 25.66
CA SER A 295 -9.67 -1.68 24.87
C SER A 295 -9.05 -2.93 24.24
N VAL A 296 -9.83 -4.00 24.17
CA VAL A 296 -9.47 -5.25 23.50
C VAL A 296 -10.47 -5.50 22.40
N PHE A 297 -10.00 -5.79 21.20
CA PHE A 297 -10.81 -6.01 20.02
C PHE A 297 -10.68 -7.48 19.64
N PHE A 298 -11.79 -8.14 19.35
CA PHE A 298 -11.84 -9.52 18.85
C PHE A 298 -12.61 -9.57 17.55
N PHE A 299 -12.17 -10.43 16.65
CA PHE A 299 -12.86 -10.76 15.41
C PHE A 299 -12.94 -12.26 15.33
N SER A 300 -14.06 -12.80 14.87
CA SER A 300 -14.23 -14.24 14.73
C SER A 300 -15.07 -14.55 13.49
N VAL A 301 -14.76 -15.63 12.79
CA VAL A 301 -15.50 -16.05 11.58
C VAL A 301 -16.11 -17.42 11.82
N THR A 302 -17.43 -17.55 11.73
CA THR A 302 -18.13 -18.82 11.90
C THR A 302 -17.82 -19.79 10.74
N GLU A 303 -18.08 -21.08 10.94
CA GLU A 303 -17.94 -22.11 9.87
C GLU A 303 -18.77 -21.78 8.61
N GLU A 304 -19.88 -21.04 8.77
CA GLU A 304 -20.73 -20.58 7.66
C GLU A 304 -20.22 -19.31 6.97
N GLY A 305 -19.08 -18.77 7.41
CA GLY A 305 -18.45 -17.57 6.85
C GLY A 305 -19.03 -16.25 7.38
N GLU A 306 -19.85 -16.29 8.45
CA GLU A 306 -20.36 -15.09 9.09
C GLU A 306 -19.28 -14.50 10.02
N SER A 307 -18.96 -13.22 9.84
CA SER A 307 -17.99 -12.55 10.70
C SER A 307 -18.66 -11.87 11.89
N GLN A 308 -17.99 -11.93 13.04
CA GLN A 308 -18.37 -11.28 14.29
C GLN A 308 -17.20 -10.44 14.80
N SER A 309 -17.52 -9.33 15.45
CA SER A 309 -16.51 -8.47 16.10
C SER A 309 -16.98 -8.06 17.49
N HIS A 310 -16.01 -7.93 18.40
CA HIS A 310 -16.24 -7.58 19.80
C HIS A 310 -15.21 -6.55 20.25
N ILE A 311 -15.66 -5.54 20.99
CA ILE A 311 -14.77 -4.56 21.62
C ILE A 311 -15.06 -4.58 23.11
N CYS A 312 -14.03 -4.83 23.90
CA CYS A 312 -14.09 -4.92 25.35
C CYS A 312 -13.26 -3.82 25.99
N GLU A 313 -13.82 -3.12 26.97
CA GLU A 313 -13.02 -2.31 27.89
C GLU A 313 -12.49 -3.22 29.00
N LEU A 314 -11.17 -3.28 29.11
CA LEU A 314 -10.45 -4.01 30.13
C LEU A 314 -9.90 -3.03 31.16
N VAL A 315 -10.16 -3.29 32.44
CA VAL A 315 -9.53 -2.58 33.56
C VAL A 315 -8.59 -3.55 34.26
N VAL A 316 -7.34 -3.12 34.41
CA VAL A 316 -6.32 -3.82 35.18
C VAL A 316 -6.05 -3.07 36.48
N GLU A 317 -6.27 -3.74 37.61
CA GLU A 317 -6.03 -3.24 38.97
C GLU A 317 -4.74 -3.77 39.60
#